data_AF-A0A6H5IS20-F1
#
_entry.id   AF-A0A6H5IS20-F1
#
_cell.length_a   1.000
_cell.length_b   1.000
_cell.length_c   1.000
_cell.angle_alpha   90.00
_cell.angle_beta   90.00
_cell.angle_gamma   90.00
#
_symmetry.space_group_name_H-M   'P 1'
#
loop_
_entity.id
_entity.type
_entity.pdbx_description
1 polymer ?
#
loop_
_entity_poly.entity_id
_entity_poly.type
_entity_poly.pdbx_seq_one_letter_code
_entity_poly.pdbx_strand_id
1 'polypeptide(L)'
;MLTSANGRGIEAARLLLLWLLLASICWWLPGSEAQKPLLTGARKRDLYIAGLFPYATHVPESIVGRGVMPSVKLAIDHINDNPNVLRNYRLHMWWNDTQVGTSFSL
;
A
#
# COMPACT_ATOMS: atom_id res chain seq x y z
N MET A 1 -53.06 47.52 11.12
CA MET A 1 -51.68 47.49 10.57
C MET A 1 -50.69 47.02 11.64
N LEU A 2 -50.78 45.79 12.16
CA LEU A 2 -49.75 45.26 13.07
C LEU A 2 -49.77 43.73 13.03
N THR A 3 -48.96 43.13 12.15
CA THR A 3 -48.43 41.79 12.37
C THR A 3 -47.20 41.61 11.46
N SER A 4 -46.24 40.81 11.91
CA SER A 4 -45.03 40.41 11.18
C SER A 4 -43.79 41.31 11.33
N ALA A 5 -43.27 41.39 12.56
CA ALA A 5 -41.83 41.62 12.79
C ALA A 5 -41.19 40.48 13.61
N ASN A 6 -42.00 39.70 14.34
CA ASN A 6 -41.52 38.71 15.29
C ASN A 6 -40.95 37.44 14.62
N GLY A 7 -41.37 37.10 13.40
CA GLY A 7 -40.97 35.87 12.70
C GLY A 7 -39.51 35.83 12.23
N ARG A 8 -38.92 36.99 11.90
CA ARG A 8 -37.56 37.05 11.33
C ARG A 8 -36.47 36.69 12.33
N GLY A 9 -36.66 37.06 13.61
CA GLY A 9 -35.72 36.72 14.68
C GLY A 9 -35.74 35.24 15.04
N ILE A 10 -36.91 34.61 14.94
CA ILE A 10 -37.10 33.17 15.23
C ILE A 10 -36.44 32.32 14.14
N GLU A 11 -36.61 32.70 12.87
CA GLU A 11 -35.95 32.00 11.77
C GLU A 11 -34.43 32.20 11.80
N ALA A 12 -33.95 33.39 12.14
CA ALA A 12 -32.52 33.63 12.34
C ALA A 12 -31.95 32.81 13.52
N ALA A 13 -32.68 32.71 14.63
CA ALA A 13 -32.30 31.89 15.78
C ALA A 13 -32.28 30.39 15.42
N ARG A 14 -33.25 29.92 14.63
CA ARG A 14 -33.30 28.53 14.11
C ARG A 14 -32.12 28.21 13.23
N LEU A 15 -31.75 29.13 12.33
CA LEU A 15 -30.59 28.96 11.47
C LEU A 15 -29.29 28.92 12.29
N LEU A 16 -29.11 29.81 13.27
CA LEU A 16 -27.96 29.78 14.16
C LEU A 16 -27.86 28.47 14.95
N LEU A 17 -28.99 27.96 15.44
CA LEU A 17 -29.05 26.70 16.19
C LEU A 17 -28.70 25.49 15.31
N LEU A 18 -29.18 25.47 14.06
CA LEU A 18 -28.81 24.45 13.06
C LEU A 18 -27.31 24.50 12.72
N TRP A 19 -26.73 25.69 12.57
CA TRP A 19 -25.30 25.87 12.34
C TRP A 19 -24.45 25.35 13.51
N LEU A 20 -24.86 25.63 14.75
CA LEU A 20 -24.17 25.13 15.95
C LEU A 20 -24.25 23.60 16.07
N LEU A 21 -25.39 22.99 15.69
CA LEU A 21 -25.55 21.54 15.66
C LEU A 21 -24.71 20.87 14.56
N LEU A 22 -24.63 21.48 13.37
CA LEU A 22 -23.76 20.98 12.29
C LEU A 22 -22.28 21.10 12.67
N ALA A 23 -21.87 22.19 13.33
CA ALA A 23 -20.51 22.38 13.80
C ALA A 23 -20.13 21.41 14.92
N SER A 24 -21.05 21.10 15.85
CA SER A 24 -20.80 20.10 16.90
C SER A 24 -20.70 18.69 16.32
N ILE A 25 -21.54 18.32 15.35
CA ILE A 25 -21.43 17.04 14.63
C ILE A 25 -20.10 16.96 13.86
N CYS A 26 -19.65 18.08 13.28
CA CYS A 26 -18.36 18.16 12.59
C CYS A 26 -17.16 18.01 13.54
N TRP A 27 -17.29 18.47 14.79
CA TRP A 27 -16.28 18.25 15.84
C TRP A 27 -16.28 16.80 16.37
N TRP A 28 -17.40 16.08 16.19
CA TRP A 28 -17.56 14.68 16.59
C TRP A 28 -17.27 13.69 15.46
N LEU A 29 -17.07 14.17 14.24
CA LEU A 29 -16.45 13.37 13.20
C LEU A 29 -14.98 13.22 13.58
N PRO A 30 -14.51 12.01 13.97
CA PRO A 30 -13.10 11.77 14.15
C PRO A 30 -12.45 12.17 12.83
N GLY A 31 -11.70 13.28 12.87
CA GLY A 31 -11.00 13.82 11.72
C GLY A 31 -10.29 12.66 11.03
N SER A 32 -10.49 12.55 9.71
CA SER A 32 -9.94 11.52 8.84
C SER A 32 -8.66 10.99 9.44
N GLU A 33 -8.73 9.81 10.07
CA GLU A 33 -7.56 9.21 10.71
C GLU A 33 -6.53 9.08 9.61
N ALA A 34 -5.58 10.02 9.59
CA ALA A 34 -4.31 9.84 8.92
C ALA A 34 -3.82 8.49 9.44
N GLN A 35 -3.84 7.50 8.55
CA GLN A 35 -3.68 6.09 8.86
C GLN A 35 -2.52 5.93 9.85
N LYS A 36 -2.84 5.71 11.13
CA LYS A 36 -1.85 5.62 12.21
C LYS A 36 -0.81 4.58 11.75
N PRO A 37 0.49 4.92 11.64
CA PRO A 37 1.47 3.95 11.23
C PRO A 37 1.41 2.81 12.24
N LEU A 38 1.25 1.59 11.74
CA LEU A 38 0.98 0.37 12.51
C LEU A 38 2.18 -0.01 13.39
N LEU A 39 2.44 0.79 14.43
CA LEU A 39 3.60 0.71 15.33
C LEU A 39 3.29 -0.12 16.59
N THR A 40 2.37 -1.08 16.50
CA THR A 40 2.01 -1.94 17.64
C THR A 40 1.95 -3.40 17.19
N GLY A 41 3.06 -4.12 17.31
CA GLY A 41 3.11 -5.60 17.25
C GLY A 41 2.54 -6.26 15.98
N ALA A 42 2.39 -5.51 14.88
CA ALA A 42 1.70 -5.99 13.70
C ALA A 42 2.55 -7.05 12.99
N ARG A 43 1.97 -8.25 12.84
CA ARG A 43 2.48 -9.33 11.99
C ARG A 43 2.97 -8.73 10.66
N LYS A 44 4.23 -9.00 10.26
CA LYS A 44 4.80 -8.53 8.99
C LYS A 44 3.86 -8.91 7.84
N ARG A 45 3.62 -7.99 6.91
CA ARG A 45 2.78 -8.20 5.72
C ARG A 45 3.59 -8.86 4.61
N ASP A 46 3.05 -9.86 3.94
CA ASP A 46 3.74 -10.47 2.81
C ASP A 46 3.69 -9.55 1.58
N LEU A 47 4.85 -9.34 0.95
CA LEU A 47 5.00 -8.61 -0.31
C LEU A 47 5.62 -9.56 -1.34
N TYR A 48 4.98 -9.71 -2.49
CA TYR A 48 5.43 -10.63 -3.53
C TYR A 48 5.98 -9.88 -4.73
N ILE A 49 7.13 -10.32 -5.21
CA ILE A 49 7.66 -9.94 -6.51
C ILE A 49 7.66 -11.15 -7.44
N ALA A 50 7.46 -10.91 -8.73
CA ALA A 50 7.63 -11.93 -9.75
C ALA A 50 9.07 -11.91 -10.28
N GLY A 51 9.65 -13.09 -10.49
CA GLY A 51 10.96 -13.28 -11.11
C GLY A 51 10.85 -14.16 -12.34
N LEU A 52 11.35 -13.68 -13.48
CA LEU A 52 11.42 -14.46 -14.72
C LEU A 52 12.88 -14.62 -15.09
N PHE A 53 13.37 -15.86 -15.08
CA PHE A 53 14.78 -16.14 -15.34
C PHE A 53 14.91 -17.24 -16.39
N PRO A 54 15.88 -17.17 -17.31
CA PRO A 54 16.25 -18.31 -18.14
C PRO A 54 17.05 -19.30 -17.28
N TYR A 55 16.40 -20.37 -16.82
CA TYR A 55 16.96 -21.29 -15.81
C TYR A 55 17.10 -22.73 -16.32
N ALA A 56 16.65 -23.01 -17.54
CA ALA A 56 16.74 -24.31 -18.17
C ALA A 56 18.18 -24.84 -18.19
N THR A 57 18.37 -26.11 -17.85
CA THR A 57 19.70 -26.77 -17.91
C THR A 57 20.11 -27.14 -19.33
N HIS A 58 19.14 -27.31 -20.22
CA HIS A 58 19.33 -27.72 -21.61
C HIS A 58 19.56 -26.54 -22.58
N VAL A 59 19.44 -25.30 -22.09
CA VAL A 59 19.72 -24.09 -22.87
C VAL A 59 21.06 -23.50 -22.40
N PRO A 60 22.10 -23.44 -23.25
CA PRO A 60 23.41 -22.90 -22.88
C PRO A 60 23.35 -21.47 -22.32
N GLU A 61 22.55 -20.61 -22.96
CA GLU A 61 22.38 -19.19 -22.63
C GLU A 61 21.74 -18.98 -21.25
N SER A 62 21.04 -19.99 -20.73
CA SER A 62 20.46 -19.98 -19.38
C SER A 62 21.52 -19.99 -18.27
N ILE A 63 22.82 -20.08 -18.58
CA ILE A 63 23.90 -19.89 -17.60
C ILE A 63 23.80 -18.55 -16.87
N VAL A 64 23.34 -17.50 -17.56
CA VAL A 64 23.17 -16.18 -16.97
C VAL A 64 22.08 -16.21 -15.90
N GLY A 65 20.90 -16.77 -16.19
CA GLY A 65 19.82 -16.86 -15.21
C GLY A 65 20.19 -17.78 -14.03
N ARG A 66 20.97 -18.84 -14.27
CA ARG A 66 21.56 -19.68 -13.21
C ARG A 66 22.54 -18.92 -12.31
N GLY A 67 23.28 -17.97 -12.86
CA GLY A 67 24.17 -17.08 -12.08
C GLY A 67 23.45 -15.95 -11.35
N VAL A 68 22.35 -15.42 -11.91
CA VAL A 68 21.60 -14.29 -11.33
C VAL A 68 20.70 -14.72 -10.18
N MET A 69 20.01 -15.85 -10.29
CA MET A 69 19.04 -16.30 -9.28
C MET A 69 19.61 -16.37 -7.84
N PRO A 70 20.82 -16.92 -7.60
CA PRO A 70 21.42 -16.92 -6.26
C PRO A 70 21.59 -15.51 -5.70
N SER A 71 22.02 -14.55 -6.53
CA SER A 71 22.19 -13.15 -6.15
C SER A 71 20.86 -12.50 -5.76
N VAL A 72 19.77 -12.82 -6.48
CA VAL A 72 18.43 -12.31 -6.15
C VAL A 72 17.94 -12.89 -4.83
N LYS A 73 18.17 -14.18 -4.56
CA LYS A 73 17.83 -14.80 -3.27
C LYS A 73 18.58 -14.13 -2.12
N LEU A 74 19.89 -13.92 -2.27
CA LEU A 74 20.69 -13.22 -1.27
C LEU A 74 20.22 -11.78 -1.02
N ALA A 75 19.83 -11.07 -2.07
CA ALA A 75 19.28 -9.72 -1.92
C ALA A 75 17.96 -9.71 -1.14
N ILE A 76 17.08 -10.69 -1.39
CA ILE A 76 15.81 -10.84 -0.65
C ILE A 76 16.09 -11.14 0.84
N ASP A 77 17.05 -12.01 1.13
CA ASP A 77 17.46 -12.32 2.51
C ASP A 77 17.99 -11.05 3.20
N HIS A 78 18.90 -10.31 2.56
CA HIS A 78 19.41 -9.04 3.08
C HIS A 78 18.32 -7.99 3.34
N ILE A 79 17.31 -7.89 2.46
CA ILE A 79 16.19 -6.97 2.64
C ILE A 79 15.35 -7.40 3.85
N ASN A 80 15.05 -8.69 3.98
CA ASN A 80 14.22 -9.23 5.05
C ASN A 80 14.87 -9.13 6.45
N ASP A 81 16.20 -9.21 6.49
CA ASP A 81 17.01 -9.11 7.71
C ASP A 81 17.27 -7.66 8.14
N ASN A 82 17.16 -6.69 7.23
CA ASN A 82 17.40 -5.28 7.53
C ASN A 82 16.16 -4.62 8.15
N PRO A 83 16.18 -4.21 9.44
CA PRO A 83 15.02 -3.62 10.10
C PRO A 83 14.63 -2.22 9.59
N ASN A 84 15.51 -1.58 8.80
CA ASN A 84 15.28 -0.24 8.25
C ASN A 84 14.72 -0.28 6.83
N VAL A 85 14.70 -1.44 6.17
CA VAL A 85 14.17 -1.62 4.82
C VAL A 85 12.93 -2.48 4.93
N LEU A 86 11.82 -2.05 4.31
CA LEU A 86 10.55 -2.80 4.33
C LEU A 86 10.13 -3.27 5.75
N ARG A 87 10.34 -2.43 6.78
CA ARG A 87 10.24 -2.76 8.22
C ARG A 87 9.01 -3.58 8.65
N ASN A 88 7.87 -3.37 7.99
CA ASN A 88 6.59 -4.03 8.30
C ASN A 88 6.16 -5.05 7.23
N TYR A 89 7.08 -5.42 6.34
CA TYR A 89 6.85 -6.38 5.27
C TYR A 89 7.85 -7.53 5.35
N ARG A 90 7.45 -8.66 4.75
CA ARG A 90 8.33 -9.77 4.43
C ARG A 90 8.27 -9.96 2.92
N LEU A 91 9.40 -9.76 2.27
CA LEU A 91 9.56 -9.89 0.83
C LEU A 91 9.69 -11.36 0.46
N HIS A 92 8.87 -11.79 -0.49
CA HIS A 92 8.92 -13.10 -1.12
C HIS A 92 9.03 -12.94 -2.64
N MET A 93 9.63 -13.92 -3.31
CA MET A 93 9.65 -13.97 -4.76
C MET A 93 8.98 -15.24 -5.26
N TRP A 94 8.00 -15.07 -6.15
CA TRP A 94 7.55 -16.15 -7.02
C TRP A 94 8.34 -16.08 -8.30
N TRP A 95 9.05 -17.14 -8.67
CA TRP A 95 9.82 -17.15 -9.91
C TRP A 95 9.46 -18.32 -10.83
N ASN A 96 9.60 -18.10 -12.13
CA ASN A 96 9.39 -19.12 -13.17
C ASN A 96 10.59 -19.18 -14.13
N ASP A 97 10.88 -20.39 -14.62
CA ASP A 97 11.83 -20.60 -15.72
C ASP A 97 11.17 -20.22 -17.05
N THR A 98 11.79 -19.28 -17.76
CA THR A 98 11.32 -18.79 -19.05
C THR A 98 11.66 -19.72 -20.22
N GLN A 99 12.62 -20.64 -20.04
CA GLN A 99 13.10 -21.55 -21.09
C GLN A 99 13.49 -20.84 -22.41
N VAL A 100 13.92 -19.58 -22.34
CA VAL A 100 14.32 -18.83 -23.54
C VAL A 100 15.62 -19.41 -24.08
N GLY A 101 15.51 -20.23 -25.12
CA GLY A 101 16.61 -20.57 -26.01
C GLY A 101 16.70 -19.56 -27.14
N THR A 102 17.89 -19.09 -27.46
CA THR A 102 18.10 -18.40 -28.72
C THR A 102 18.05 -19.44 -29.83
N SER A 103 16.90 -19.61 -30.48
CA SER A 103 16.82 -20.35 -31.74
C SER A 103 17.54 -19.53 -32.81
N PHE A 104 18.86 -19.69 -32.92
CA PHE A 104 19.65 -19.17 -34.03
C PHE A 104 20.44 -20.32 -34.64
N SER A 105 19.73 -21.13 -35.44
CA SER A 105 20.38 -22.06 -36.38
C SER A 105 20.67 -21.28 -37.66
N LEU A 106 21.94 -20.96 -37.89
CA LEU A 106 22.50 -20.70 -39.22
C LEU A 106 23.42 -21.86 -39.60
#